data_AF-A0AAD6T466-F1
#
_entry.id   AF-A0AAD6T466-F1
#
_cell.length_a   1.000
_cell.length_b   1.000
_cell.length_c   1.000
_cell.angle_alpha   90.00
_cell.angle_beta   90.00
_cell.angle_gamma   90.00
#
_symmetry.space_group_name_H-M   'P 1'
#
loop_
_entity.id
_entity.type
_entity.pdbx_description
1 polymer ?
#
loop_
_entity_poly.entity_id
_entity_poly.type
_entity_poly.pdbx_seq_one_letter_code
_entity_poly.pdbx_strand_id
1 'polypeptide(L)'
;MYTNPRQAPPPAYDPHPQPQWQWRTTSAHPRNSADAPVEQTPLLPQQQNVARKRPTIGTALIRMSLMLFVYMMVSRLCDAYNPGAALDRMRREWDSEMRAHEKRIRLGWERERTEIIAMREQVLRDQEQWMKERDEERHEEERKRQAEEERIRAGFAWDDLKGDQRCLQHGMRRYTARIANVPREYDPVTACTETAVEIHGMRIPNPNQCEDRGCGGVIGHWLISHSEPTCATHFDNFKDKEKYVPCEFLLPSPLNMRTVQRIESHLENLQPGDDWRNMCSTTPAHFWGLHFDSPGVCEDWGKYGIWGIWEIEDSQC
;
A
#
# COMPACT_ATOMS: atom_id res chain seq x y z
N MET A 1 -28.08 -26.14 -1.22
CA MET A 1 -28.12 -24.85 -1.92
C MET A 1 -27.76 -23.76 -0.92
N TYR A 2 -26.47 -23.43 -0.79
CA TYR A 2 -26.01 -22.41 0.14
C TYR A 2 -25.68 -21.14 -0.64
N THR A 3 -26.40 -20.08 -0.33
CA THR A 3 -26.29 -18.75 -0.93
C THR A 3 -25.00 -18.08 -0.48
N ASN A 4 -24.18 -17.71 -1.45
CA ASN A 4 -22.93 -16.98 -1.32
C ASN A 4 -23.16 -15.62 -0.61
N PRO A 5 -22.50 -15.33 0.54
CA PRO A 5 -22.62 -14.03 1.18
C PRO A 5 -21.90 -12.99 0.33
N ARG A 6 -22.70 -12.09 -0.25
CA ARG A 6 -22.23 -10.91 -0.99
C ARG A 6 -21.21 -10.16 -0.15
N GLN A 7 -19.98 -10.05 -0.68
CA GLN A 7 -19.00 -9.08 -0.21
C GLN A 7 -19.65 -7.69 -0.23
N ALA A 8 -19.59 -7.00 0.90
CA ALA A 8 -20.00 -5.60 0.98
C ALA A 8 -19.09 -4.77 0.07
N PRO A 9 -19.64 -3.81 -0.70
CA PRO A 9 -18.81 -2.92 -1.49
C PRO A 9 -17.90 -2.10 -0.56
N PRO A 10 -16.69 -1.73 -1.02
CA PRO A 10 -15.79 -0.88 -0.24
C PRO A 10 -16.49 0.45 0.10
N PRO A 11 -16.18 1.06 1.26
CA PRO A 11 -16.75 2.33 1.65
C PRO A 11 -16.44 3.38 0.57
N ALA A 12 -17.46 4.17 0.21
CA ALA A 12 -17.29 5.29 -0.71
C ALA A 12 -16.23 6.25 -0.13
N TYR A 13 -15.19 6.51 -0.92
CA TYR A 13 -14.14 7.44 -0.56
C TYR A 13 -14.76 8.84 -0.47
N ASP A 14 -14.94 9.34 0.75
CA ASP A 14 -15.43 10.68 1.03
C ASP A 14 -14.25 11.65 0.83
N PRO A 15 -14.23 12.47 -0.23
CA PRO A 15 -13.16 13.42 -0.44
C PRO A 15 -13.20 14.44 0.69
N HIS A 16 -12.18 14.40 1.56
CA HIS A 16 -11.95 15.39 2.61
C HIS A 16 -12.24 16.81 2.09
N PRO A 17 -13.04 17.63 2.81
CA PRO A 17 -13.30 19.00 2.42
C PRO A 17 -11.98 19.76 2.38
N GLN A 18 -11.70 20.39 1.23
CA GLN A 18 -10.55 21.26 1.09
C GLN A 18 -10.57 22.35 2.17
N PRO A 19 -9.43 22.64 2.82
CA PRO A 19 -9.34 23.79 3.71
C PRO A 19 -9.59 25.05 2.88
N GLN A 20 -10.75 25.68 3.11
CA GLN A 20 -11.04 27.02 2.63
C GLN A 20 -10.09 27.98 3.36
N TRP A 21 -8.96 28.27 2.73
CA TRP A 21 -8.14 29.43 3.10
C TRP A 21 -8.94 30.69 2.77
N GLN A 22 -9.72 31.16 3.75
CA GLN A 22 -10.24 32.51 3.75
C GLN A 22 -9.05 33.45 3.89
N TRP A 23 -8.58 34.01 2.78
CA TRP A 23 -7.75 35.21 2.79
C TRP A 23 -8.57 36.29 3.48
N ARG A 24 -8.27 36.55 4.75
CA ARG A 24 -8.80 37.69 5.46
C ARG A 24 -8.11 38.91 4.86
N THR A 25 -8.69 39.46 3.79
CA THR A 25 -8.37 40.78 3.29
C THR A 25 -8.71 41.78 4.39
N THR A 26 -7.72 42.16 5.18
CA THR A 26 -7.79 43.38 5.99
C THR A 26 -7.90 44.57 5.04
N SER A 27 -9.14 44.89 4.67
CA SER A 27 -9.53 46.17 4.11
C SER A 27 -9.28 47.24 5.17
N ALA A 28 -8.12 47.87 5.13
CA ALA A 28 -7.88 49.11 5.84
C ALA A 28 -8.72 50.21 5.18
N HIS A 29 -9.78 50.62 5.86
CA HIS A 29 -10.44 51.90 5.64
C HIS A 29 -9.42 53.05 5.68
N PRO A 30 -9.44 54.00 4.73
CA PRO A 30 -9.09 55.37 5.01
C PRO A 30 -10.35 56.10 5.46
N ARG A 31 -10.42 56.47 6.74
CA ARG A 31 -11.43 57.39 7.27
C ARG A 31 -10.73 58.66 7.74
N ASN A 32 -10.77 59.64 6.84
CA ASN A 32 -11.02 61.08 6.99
C ASN A 32 -10.38 61.92 8.11
N SER A 33 -10.03 63.14 7.66
CA SER A 33 -10.18 64.44 8.33
C SER A 33 -8.94 65.01 9.03
N ALA A 34 -8.37 66.04 8.40
CA ALA A 34 -8.08 67.36 8.99
C ALA A 34 -7.33 68.18 7.91
N ASP A 35 -8.02 69.08 7.22
CA ASP A 35 -7.99 70.52 7.53
C ASP A 35 -6.65 71.17 7.17
N ALA A 36 -6.58 71.73 5.96
CA ALA A 36 -5.68 72.84 5.66
C ALA A 36 -6.49 73.92 4.92
N PRO A 37 -6.69 75.10 5.53
CA PRO A 37 -7.53 76.14 4.97
C PRO A 37 -6.87 76.84 3.78
N VAL A 38 -7.74 77.09 2.80
CA VAL A 38 -7.61 78.09 1.74
C VAL A 38 -7.41 79.46 2.39
N GLU A 39 -6.26 80.10 2.15
CA GLU A 39 -6.07 81.51 2.48
C GLU A 39 -5.92 82.33 1.20
N GLN A 40 -6.83 83.28 1.09
CA GLN A 40 -7.10 84.18 -0.02
C GLN A 40 -6.10 85.34 -0.05
N THR A 41 -5.80 85.79 -1.27
CA THR A 41 -5.19 87.08 -1.63
C THR A 41 -5.80 88.29 -0.91
N PRO A 42 -5.01 89.36 -0.71
CA PRO A 42 -5.33 90.65 -1.36
C PRO A 42 -4.06 91.30 -1.97
N LEU A 43 -4.01 91.71 -3.24
CA LEU A 43 -4.60 92.90 -3.88
C LEU A 43 -4.30 94.26 -3.22
N LEU A 44 -3.29 94.95 -3.80
CA LEU A 44 -3.15 96.41 -4.06
C LEU A 44 -3.01 97.33 -2.82
N PRO A 45 -2.32 98.51 -2.90
CA PRO A 45 -2.47 99.49 -3.99
C PRO A 45 -1.27 100.43 -4.32
N GLN A 46 -1.52 101.25 -5.34
CA GLN A 46 -1.20 102.69 -5.46
C GLN A 46 0.25 103.17 -5.28
N GLN A 47 0.89 103.62 -6.36
CA GLN A 47 0.79 105.00 -6.89
C GLN A 47 1.52 106.01 -5.99
N GLN A 48 2.66 106.51 -6.46
CA GLN A 48 2.99 107.93 -6.36
C GLN A 48 4.15 108.27 -7.31
N ASN A 49 3.78 108.95 -8.40
CA ASN A 49 4.70 109.73 -9.22
C ASN A 49 5.26 110.87 -8.37
N VAL A 50 6.58 110.89 -8.17
CA VAL A 50 7.28 112.04 -7.59
C VAL A 50 8.22 112.61 -8.65
N ALA A 51 7.79 113.71 -9.26
CA ALA A 51 8.64 114.57 -10.08
C ALA A 51 9.79 115.12 -9.22
N ARG A 52 11.04 114.85 -9.60
CA ARG A 52 12.23 115.51 -9.01
C ARG A 52 13.25 115.94 -10.07
N LYS A 53 13.15 117.24 -10.37
CA LYS A 53 14.18 118.25 -10.66
C LYS A 53 15.56 117.76 -11.14
N ARG A 54 15.96 118.26 -12.32
CA ARG A 54 17.33 118.24 -12.87
C ARG A 54 18.36 118.64 -11.79
N PRO A 55 19.29 117.75 -11.39
CA PRO A 55 20.43 118.12 -10.57
C PRO A 55 21.50 118.76 -11.46
N THR A 56 22.03 119.90 -11.00
CA THR A 56 23.28 120.48 -11.49
C THR A 56 24.43 119.50 -11.20
N ILE A 57 25.39 119.43 -12.15
CA ILE A 57 26.42 118.40 -12.36
C ILE A 57 27.33 118.08 -11.14
N GLY A 58 27.27 118.83 -10.03
CA GLY A 58 28.11 118.63 -8.85
C GLY A 58 27.65 117.58 -7.80
N THR A 59 26.39 117.15 -7.78
CA THR A 59 25.85 116.30 -6.67
C THR A 59 25.70 114.80 -6.98
N ALA A 60 25.81 114.41 -8.25
CA ALA A 60 25.66 113.00 -8.69
C ALA A 60 26.82 112.09 -8.23
N LEU A 61 28.04 112.63 -8.15
CA LEU A 61 29.23 111.84 -7.80
C LEU A 61 29.22 111.40 -6.33
N ILE A 62 28.72 112.23 -5.40
CA ILE A 62 28.70 111.91 -3.97
C ILE A 62 27.63 110.87 -3.65
N ARG A 63 26.44 110.95 -4.27
CA ARG A 63 25.40 109.92 -4.11
C ARG A 63 25.78 108.60 -4.77
N MET A 64 26.41 108.62 -5.94
CA MET A 64 26.94 107.41 -6.57
C MET A 64 28.01 106.76 -5.68
N SER A 65 28.87 107.56 -5.05
CA SER A 65 29.89 107.06 -4.11
C SER A 65 29.28 106.43 -2.85
N LEU A 66 28.27 107.07 -2.23
CA LEU A 66 27.58 106.50 -1.06
C LEU A 66 26.76 105.24 -1.42
N MET A 67 26.09 105.23 -2.57
CA MET A 67 25.37 104.03 -3.04
C MET A 67 26.35 102.91 -3.38
N LEU A 68 27.51 103.21 -3.98
CA LEU A 68 28.58 102.25 -4.20
C LEU A 68 29.16 101.74 -2.87
N PHE A 69 29.35 102.59 -1.88
CA PHE A 69 29.88 102.20 -0.57
C PHE A 69 28.89 101.33 0.20
N VAL A 70 27.61 101.69 0.25
CA VAL A 70 26.55 100.88 0.86
C VAL A 70 26.37 99.58 0.10
N TYR A 71 26.39 99.61 -1.24
CA TYR A 71 26.35 98.40 -2.07
C TYR A 71 27.55 97.50 -1.80
N MET A 72 28.76 98.05 -1.70
CA MET A 72 29.96 97.28 -1.35
C MET A 72 29.87 96.72 0.07
N MET A 73 29.32 97.47 1.03
CA MET A 73 29.17 97.01 2.42
C MET A 73 28.10 95.92 2.55
N VAL A 74 26.96 96.06 1.87
CA VAL A 74 25.88 95.06 1.83
C VAL A 74 26.34 93.82 1.06
N SER A 75 27.02 93.96 -0.08
CA SER A 75 27.61 92.84 -0.80
C SER A 75 28.62 92.08 0.06
N ARG A 76 29.47 92.79 0.83
CA ARG A 76 30.41 92.17 1.79
C ARG A 76 29.71 91.45 2.95
N LEU A 77 28.58 91.96 3.43
CA LEU A 77 27.79 91.33 4.51
C LEU A 77 26.93 90.16 4.00
N CYS A 78 26.42 90.23 2.77
CA CYS A 78 25.71 89.15 2.09
C CYS A 78 26.66 87.99 1.71
N ASP A 79 27.90 88.26 1.33
CA ASP A 79 28.91 87.21 1.11
C ASP A 79 29.33 86.52 2.42
N ALA A 80 29.32 87.25 3.55
CA ALA A 80 29.63 86.70 4.87
C ALA A 80 28.48 85.87 5.47
N TYR A 81 27.23 86.13 5.07
CA TYR A 81 26.05 85.37 5.49
C TYR A 81 25.40 84.72 4.28
N ASN A 82 26.09 83.74 3.69
CA ASN A 82 25.52 82.88 2.66
C ASN A 82 24.88 81.64 3.32
N PRO A 83 23.58 81.67 3.71
CA PRO A 83 22.91 80.55 4.36
C PRO A 83 22.93 79.29 3.49
N GLY A 84 23.07 79.42 2.17
CA GLY A 84 23.24 78.30 1.24
C GLY A 84 24.50 77.49 1.52
N ALA A 85 25.63 78.14 1.79
CA ALA A 85 26.87 77.44 2.08
C ALA A 85 26.82 76.64 3.41
N ALA A 86 26.04 77.12 4.39
CA ALA A 86 25.81 76.38 5.64
C ALA A 86 24.83 75.21 5.45
N LEU A 87 23.74 75.42 4.70
CA LEU A 87 22.78 74.37 4.32
C LEU A 87 23.44 73.27 3.47
N ASP A 88 24.33 73.63 2.54
CA ASP A 88 25.07 72.67 1.70
C ASP A 88 26.09 71.85 2.50
N ARG A 89 26.63 72.41 3.60
CA ARG A 89 27.45 71.64 4.54
C ARG A 89 26.59 70.63 5.30
N MET A 90 25.48 71.07 5.89
CA MET A 90 24.55 70.17 6.58
C MET A 90 24.00 69.08 5.67
N ARG A 91 23.65 69.40 4.42
CA ARG A 91 23.17 68.41 3.45
C ARG A 91 24.24 67.39 3.11
N ARG A 92 25.50 67.80 2.94
CA ARG A 92 26.62 66.88 2.69
C ARG A 92 26.93 65.99 3.90
N GLU A 93 26.89 66.54 5.10
CA GLU A 93 27.02 65.79 6.36
C GLU A 93 25.88 64.76 6.47
N TRP A 94 24.64 65.20 6.30
CA TRP A 94 23.46 64.34 6.27
C TRP A 94 23.57 63.23 5.21
N ASP A 95 23.98 63.55 3.97
CA ASP A 95 24.18 62.56 2.92
C ASP A 95 25.31 61.57 3.25
N SER A 96 26.35 62.01 3.95
CA SER A 96 27.41 61.14 4.43
C SER A 96 26.93 60.20 5.54
N GLU A 97 26.13 60.72 6.48
CA GLU A 97 25.53 59.96 7.57
C GLU A 97 24.49 58.96 7.05
N MET A 98 23.65 59.37 6.10
CA MET A 98 22.65 58.52 5.46
C MET A 98 23.31 57.38 4.71
N ARG A 99 24.39 57.64 3.95
CA ARG A 99 25.16 56.56 3.30
C ARG A 99 25.81 55.63 4.31
N ALA A 100 26.34 56.16 5.42
CA ALA A 100 26.90 55.33 6.48
C ALA A 100 25.83 54.48 7.17
N HIS A 101 24.65 55.04 7.42
CA HIS A 101 23.50 54.36 8.00
C HIS A 101 22.94 53.28 7.07
N GLU A 102 22.77 53.58 5.79
CA GLU A 102 22.34 52.63 4.76
C GLU A 102 23.31 51.44 4.67
N LYS A 103 24.62 51.69 4.71
CA LYS A 103 25.62 50.62 4.77
C LYS A 103 25.48 49.75 6.01
N ARG A 104 25.28 50.34 7.20
CA ARG A 104 25.07 49.59 8.45
C ARG A 104 23.82 48.73 8.39
N ILE A 105 22.73 49.28 7.86
CA ILE A 105 21.48 48.55 7.65
C ILE A 105 21.72 47.39 6.69
N ARG A 106 22.29 47.64 5.50
CA ARG A 106 22.55 46.60 4.49
C ARG A 106 23.41 45.46 5.06
N LEU A 107 24.50 45.77 5.75
CA LEU A 107 25.36 44.77 6.39
C LEU A 107 24.67 44.04 7.56
N GLY A 108 23.73 44.69 8.24
CA GLY A 108 22.87 44.05 9.24
C GLY A 108 21.95 43.01 8.61
N TRP A 109 21.21 43.41 7.57
CA TRP A 109 20.31 42.53 6.82
C TRP A 109 21.05 41.38 6.13
N GLU A 110 22.25 41.61 5.59
CA GLU A 110 23.05 40.55 4.97
C GLU A 110 23.47 39.48 5.99
N ARG A 111 23.90 39.88 7.20
CA ARG A 111 24.23 38.95 8.29
C ARG A 111 23.02 38.15 8.74
N GLU A 112 21.91 38.83 9.02
CA GLU A 112 20.67 38.18 9.43
C GLU A 112 20.17 37.20 8.35
N ARG A 113 20.24 37.59 7.07
CA ARG A 113 19.90 36.72 5.95
C ARG A 113 20.80 35.47 5.91
N THR A 114 22.11 35.62 6.09
CA THR A 114 23.02 34.46 6.11
C THR A 114 22.75 33.54 7.30
N GLU A 115 22.44 34.09 8.48
CA GLU A 115 22.08 33.31 9.67
C GLU A 115 20.77 32.54 9.46
N ILE A 116 19.74 33.18 8.89
CA ILE A 116 18.46 32.53 8.57
C ILE A 116 18.66 31.40 7.55
N ILE A 117 19.49 31.60 6.52
CA ILE A 117 19.77 30.54 5.53
C ILE A 117 20.48 29.37 6.20
N ALA A 118 21.54 29.63 6.98
CA ALA A 118 22.29 28.59 7.68
C ALA A 118 21.39 27.81 8.66
N MET A 119 20.52 28.51 9.39
CA MET A 119 19.55 27.89 10.30
C MET A 119 18.54 27.02 9.55
N ARG A 120 18.01 27.49 8.42
CA ARG A 120 17.08 26.69 7.58
C ARG A 120 17.75 25.43 7.05
N GLU A 121 18.99 25.52 6.58
CA GLU A 121 19.74 24.35 6.12
C GLU A 121 19.97 23.35 7.25
N GLN A 122 20.28 23.82 8.45
CA GLN A 122 20.42 22.95 9.62
C GLN A 122 19.09 22.26 9.95
N VAL A 123 17.98 23.01 10.00
CA VAL A 123 16.65 22.44 10.22
C VAL A 123 16.29 21.38 9.17
N LEU A 124 16.64 21.59 7.89
CA LEU A 124 16.41 20.60 6.84
C LEU A 124 17.25 19.34 7.04
N ARG A 125 18.52 19.48 7.43
CA ARG A 125 19.38 18.32 7.74
C ARG A 125 18.86 17.55 8.94
N ASP A 126 18.48 18.26 10.00
CA ASP A 126 17.93 17.65 11.22
C ASP A 126 16.59 16.95 10.90
N GLN A 127 15.76 17.54 10.03
CA GLN A 127 14.52 16.92 9.56
C GLN A 127 14.78 15.65 8.74
N GLU A 128 15.76 15.67 7.83
CA GLU A 128 16.14 14.50 7.02
C GLU A 128 16.67 13.36 7.91
N GLN A 129 17.55 13.69 8.87
CA GLN A 129 18.04 12.72 9.84
C GLN A 129 16.92 12.13 10.67
N TRP A 130 16.01 12.97 11.20
CA TRP A 130 14.87 12.52 11.98
C TRP A 130 13.93 11.60 11.18
N MET A 131 13.69 11.91 9.90
CA MET A 131 12.88 11.05 9.02
C MET A 131 13.56 9.70 8.79
N LYS A 132 14.87 9.70 8.54
CA LYS A 132 15.64 8.48 8.34
C LYS A 132 15.65 7.60 9.58
N GLU A 133 15.89 8.17 10.76
CA GLU A 133 15.84 7.45 12.04
C GLU A 133 14.46 6.84 12.28
N ARG A 134 13.38 7.58 11.99
CA ARG A 134 12.01 7.09 12.09
C ARG A 134 11.68 5.94 11.14
N ASP A 135 12.21 5.97 9.93
CA ASP A 135 11.99 4.91 8.94
C ASP A 135 12.81 3.66 9.31
N GLU A 136 14.03 3.82 9.80
CA GLU A 136 14.85 2.73 10.33
C GLU A 136 14.18 2.06 11.55
N GLU A 137 13.66 2.84 12.49
CA GLU A 137 12.91 2.33 13.65
C GLU A 137 11.68 1.52 13.21
N ARG A 138 10.90 2.03 12.25
CA ARG A 138 9.73 1.33 11.70
C ARG A 138 10.12 -0.01 11.06
N HIS A 139 11.19 -0.03 10.27
CA HIS A 139 11.69 -1.25 9.64
C HIS A 139 12.23 -2.26 10.66
N GLU A 140 12.87 -1.79 11.74
CA GLU A 140 13.32 -2.66 12.82
C GLU A 140 12.14 -3.27 13.60
N GLU A 141 11.11 -2.48 13.90
CA GLU A 141 9.88 -2.96 14.52
C GLU A 141 9.17 -4.00 13.66
N GLU A 142 9.05 -3.75 12.35
CA GLU A 142 8.46 -4.69 11.40
C GLU A 142 9.23 -6.01 11.35
N ARG A 143 10.56 -5.95 11.29
CA ARG A 143 11.41 -7.15 11.37
C ARG A 143 11.23 -7.91 12.68
N LYS A 144 11.17 -7.21 13.82
CA LYS A 144 10.94 -7.84 15.13
C LYS A 144 9.58 -8.53 15.17
N ARG A 145 8.55 -7.88 14.62
CA ARG A 145 7.21 -8.46 14.51
C ARG A 145 7.21 -9.72 13.63
N GLN A 146 7.82 -9.67 12.45
CA GLN A 146 7.92 -10.83 11.56
C GLN A 146 8.68 -11.99 12.21
N ALA A 147 9.82 -11.72 12.85
CA ALA A 147 10.60 -12.75 13.54
C ALA A 147 9.82 -13.39 14.70
N GLU A 148 9.02 -12.61 15.43
CA GLU A 148 8.16 -13.12 16.50
C GLU A 148 7.00 -13.96 15.93
N GLU A 149 6.36 -13.52 14.86
CA GLU A 149 5.32 -14.29 14.15
C GLU A 149 5.89 -15.63 13.63
N GLU A 150 7.10 -15.62 13.06
CA GLU A 150 7.81 -16.84 12.63
C GLU A 150 8.13 -17.76 13.81
N ARG A 151 8.59 -17.20 14.94
CA ARG A 151 8.89 -17.97 16.16
C ARG A 151 7.64 -18.63 16.72
N ILE A 152 6.52 -17.91 16.76
CA ILE A 152 5.22 -18.43 17.18
C ILE A 152 4.80 -19.57 16.24
N ARG A 153 4.86 -19.35 14.92
CA ARG A 153 4.48 -20.35 13.91
C ARG A 153 5.34 -21.61 13.99
N ALA A 154 6.65 -21.47 14.25
CA ALA A 154 7.55 -22.59 14.42
C ALA A 154 7.26 -23.42 15.70
N GLY A 155 6.53 -22.86 16.66
CA GLY A 155 6.09 -23.56 17.86
C GLY A 155 4.90 -24.48 17.65
N PHE A 156 4.13 -24.29 16.57
CA PHE A 156 2.97 -25.12 16.26
C PHE A 156 3.39 -26.55 15.94
N ALA A 157 2.69 -27.52 16.53
CA ALA A 157 2.98 -28.93 16.33
C ALA A 157 1.68 -29.72 16.15
N TRP A 158 1.75 -30.78 15.34
CA TRP A 158 0.66 -31.74 15.23
C TRP A 158 0.80 -32.81 16.30
N ASP A 159 -0.28 -33.07 17.02
CA ASP A 159 -0.39 -34.06 18.06
C ASP A 159 -1.37 -35.18 17.65
N ASP A 160 -1.11 -36.41 18.09
CA ASP A 160 -1.93 -37.60 17.81
C ASP A 160 -2.24 -37.84 16.32
N LEU A 161 -1.27 -37.66 15.42
CA LEU A 161 -1.44 -37.94 14.00
C LEU A 161 -1.77 -39.43 13.77
N LYS A 162 -2.98 -39.70 13.29
CA LYS A 162 -3.46 -41.06 13.04
C LYS A 162 -4.34 -41.14 11.80
N GLY A 163 -4.20 -42.25 11.06
CA GLY A 163 -5.11 -42.61 9.99
C GLY A 163 -6.42 -43.18 10.55
N ASP A 164 -7.53 -42.91 9.87
CA ASP A 164 -8.82 -43.53 10.15
C ASP A 164 -8.71 -45.05 10.05
N GLN A 165 -9.45 -45.79 10.86
CA GLN A 165 -9.39 -47.26 10.84
C GLN A 165 -9.82 -47.87 9.50
N ARG A 166 -10.62 -47.13 8.73
CA ARG A 166 -11.19 -47.57 7.44
C ARG A 166 -10.58 -46.80 6.28
N CYS A 167 -10.45 -47.47 5.15
CA CYS A 167 -10.10 -46.85 3.89
C CYS A 167 -11.35 -46.21 3.26
N LEU A 168 -11.15 -45.08 2.58
CA LEU A 168 -12.25 -44.40 1.91
C LEU A 168 -12.51 -45.00 0.53
N GLN A 169 -11.44 -45.33 -0.17
CA GLN A 169 -11.41 -45.93 -1.50
C GLN A 169 -10.00 -46.51 -1.75
N HIS A 170 -9.78 -47.13 -2.92
CA HIS A 170 -8.48 -47.69 -3.29
C HIS A 170 -7.35 -46.65 -3.12
N GLY A 171 -6.33 -47.02 -2.35
CA GLY A 171 -5.15 -46.20 -2.09
C GLY A 171 -5.43 -44.92 -1.31
N MET A 172 -6.62 -44.75 -0.72
CA MET A 172 -7.03 -43.51 -0.08
C MET A 172 -7.45 -43.68 1.37
N ARG A 173 -6.82 -42.91 2.26
CA ARG A 173 -7.09 -42.90 3.69
C ARG A 173 -7.22 -41.47 4.22
N ARG A 174 -8.07 -41.29 5.23
CA ARG A 174 -8.17 -40.04 5.96
C ARG A 174 -7.22 -40.05 7.15
N TYR A 175 -6.53 -38.96 7.38
CA TYR A 175 -5.71 -38.73 8.56
C TYR A 175 -6.30 -37.59 9.37
N THR A 176 -6.17 -37.71 10.69
CA THR A 176 -6.56 -36.67 11.63
C THR A 176 -5.45 -36.43 12.63
N ALA A 177 -5.28 -35.17 13.04
CA ALA A 177 -4.33 -34.76 14.05
C ALA A 177 -4.84 -33.48 14.71
N ARG A 178 -4.52 -33.28 15.99
CA ARG A 178 -4.88 -32.08 16.73
C ARG A 178 -3.75 -31.08 16.66
N ILE A 179 -4.04 -29.81 16.42
CA ILE A 179 -3.01 -28.77 16.51
C ILE A 179 -2.70 -28.47 17.99
N ALA A 180 -1.42 -28.45 18.34
CA ALA A 180 -0.91 -28.21 19.68
C ALA A 180 0.01 -26.97 19.71
N ASN A 181 0.28 -26.49 20.94
CA ASN A 181 1.16 -25.35 21.22
C ASN A 181 0.74 -24.02 20.58
N VAL A 182 -0.55 -23.86 20.26
CA VAL A 182 -1.08 -22.58 19.78
C VAL A 182 -1.24 -21.62 20.98
N PRO A 183 -0.60 -20.43 20.98
CA PRO A 183 -0.82 -19.41 22.01
C PRO A 183 -2.28 -18.97 22.08
N ARG A 184 -2.73 -18.51 23.25
CA ARG A 184 -4.15 -18.13 23.47
C ARG A 184 -4.58 -16.94 22.63
N GLU A 185 -3.63 -16.09 22.26
CA GLU A 185 -3.82 -14.88 21.48
C GLU A 185 -3.91 -15.17 19.97
N TYR A 186 -3.55 -16.39 19.53
CA TYR A 186 -3.52 -16.80 18.14
C TYR A 186 -4.76 -17.63 17.80
N ASP A 187 -5.34 -17.40 16.62
CA ASP A 187 -6.51 -18.17 16.16
C ASP A 187 -6.10 -19.62 15.82
N PRO A 188 -6.63 -20.63 16.55
CA PRO A 188 -6.22 -22.02 16.34
C PRO A 188 -6.68 -22.58 14.99
N VAL A 189 -7.73 -22.02 14.38
CA VAL A 189 -8.17 -22.42 13.04
C VAL A 189 -7.15 -21.96 11.99
N THR A 190 -6.71 -20.70 12.07
CA THR A 190 -5.62 -20.17 11.23
C THR A 190 -4.35 -21.02 11.39
N ALA A 191 -3.96 -21.34 12.63
CA ALA A 191 -2.80 -22.20 12.89
C ALA A 191 -2.94 -23.58 12.22
N CYS A 192 -4.12 -24.20 12.32
CA CYS A 192 -4.41 -25.47 11.65
C CYS A 192 -4.25 -25.37 10.13
N THR A 193 -4.74 -24.29 9.50
CA THR A 193 -4.68 -24.14 8.04
C THR A 193 -3.28 -23.89 7.50
N GLU A 194 -2.41 -23.22 8.25
CA GLU A 194 -1.06 -22.82 7.80
C GLU A 194 0.03 -23.84 8.16
N THR A 195 -0.24 -24.76 9.09
CA THR A 195 0.78 -25.69 9.59
C THR A 195 0.88 -26.93 8.71
N ALA A 196 2.07 -27.17 8.14
CA ALA A 196 2.35 -28.37 7.37
C ALA A 196 2.46 -29.61 8.26
N VAL A 197 2.10 -30.78 7.74
CA VAL A 197 2.25 -32.08 8.40
C VAL A 197 3.19 -32.98 7.59
N GLU A 198 3.83 -33.95 8.24
CA GLU A 198 4.58 -35.01 7.57
C GLU A 198 3.82 -36.33 7.71
N ILE A 199 3.39 -36.90 6.58
CA ILE A 199 2.71 -38.21 6.52
C ILE A 199 3.52 -39.08 5.56
N HIS A 200 3.96 -40.25 6.01
CA HIS A 200 4.78 -41.20 5.24
C HIS A 200 6.06 -40.59 4.62
N GLY A 201 6.71 -39.67 5.33
CA GLY A 201 7.94 -39.01 4.85
C GLY A 201 7.71 -37.92 3.81
N MET A 202 6.45 -37.57 3.51
CA MET A 202 6.09 -36.48 2.62
C MET A 202 5.50 -35.30 3.41
N ARG A 203 6.02 -34.11 3.13
CA ARG A 203 5.54 -32.86 3.72
C ARG A 203 4.32 -32.35 2.97
N ILE A 204 3.17 -32.33 3.64
CA ILE A 204 1.90 -31.85 3.12
C ILE A 204 1.64 -30.47 3.71
N PRO A 205 1.54 -29.41 2.89
CA PRO A 205 1.59 -28.03 3.38
C PRO A 205 0.34 -27.62 4.15
N ASN A 206 -0.85 -28.16 3.81
CA ASN A 206 -2.11 -27.72 4.39
C ASN A 206 -3.07 -28.91 4.55
N PRO A 207 -3.90 -28.95 5.62
CA PRO A 207 -5.01 -29.88 5.72
C PRO A 207 -6.12 -29.56 4.71
N ASN A 208 -6.90 -30.57 4.35
CA ASN A 208 -8.10 -30.40 3.51
C ASN A 208 -9.22 -29.69 4.27
N GLN A 209 -9.28 -29.90 5.59
CA GLN A 209 -10.30 -29.32 6.46
C GLN A 209 -9.74 -29.14 7.88
N CYS A 210 -10.14 -28.05 8.54
CA CYS A 210 -9.92 -27.81 9.97
C CYS A 210 -11.27 -27.80 10.68
N GLU A 211 -11.40 -28.56 11.76
CA GLU A 211 -12.62 -28.68 12.57
C GLU A 211 -12.34 -28.20 13.99
N ASP A 212 -13.03 -27.14 14.43
CA ASP A 212 -12.94 -26.64 15.81
C ASP A 212 -13.89 -27.44 16.72
N ARG A 213 -13.32 -28.12 17.72
CA ARG A 213 -14.05 -28.89 18.74
C ARG A 213 -14.09 -28.19 20.09
N GLY A 214 -13.85 -26.88 20.14
CA GLY A 214 -13.85 -26.06 21.35
C GLY A 214 -12.79 -26.52 22.34
N CYS A 215 -13.20 -27.09 23.48
CA CYS A 215 -12.25 -27.62 24.48
C CYS A 215 -11.39 -28.77 23.95
N GLY A 216 -11.84 -29.46 22.88
CA GLY A 216 -11.06 -30.48 22.19
C GLY A 216 -9.93 -29.93 21.32
N GLY A 217 -9.84 -28.61 21.14
CA GLY A 217 -8.93 -27.95 20.22
C GLY A 217 -9.40 -28.07 18.77
N VAL A 218 -8.52 -27.68 17.85
CA VAL A 218 -8.77 -27.76 16.41
C VAL A 218 -8.10 -29.02 15.84
N ILE A 219 -8.86 -29.76 15.03
CA ILE A 219 -8.42 -30.99 14.37
C ILE A 219 -8.24 -30.72 12.88
N GLY A 220 -7.06 -31.01 12.37
CA GLY A 220 -6.78 -31.05 10.93
C GLY A 220 -7.18 -32.40 10.34
N HIS A 221 -7.72 -32.37 9.13
CA HIS A 221 -8.11 -33.54 8.36
C HIS A 221 -7.36 -33.55 7.03
N TRP A 222 -6.71 -34.67 6.70
CA TRP A 222 -6.03 -34.88 5.42
C TRP A 222 -6.62 -36.08 4.69
N LEU A 223 -6.78 -35.95 3.39
CA LEU A 223 -7.20 -36.99 2.48
C LEU A 223 -6.00 -37.41 1.63
N ILE A 224 -5.40 -38.54 2.00
CA ILE A 224 -4.18 -39.04 1.38
C ILE A 224 -4.57 -40.11 0.37
N SER A 225 -4.35 -39.84 -0.92
CA SER A 225 -4.66 -40.76 -2.03
C SER A 225 -3.43 -41.43 -2.65
N HIS A 226 -2.25 -41.17 -2.11
CA HIS A 226 -0.99 -41.72 -2.58
C HIS A 226 -0.27 -42.37 -1.39
N SER A 227 0.53 -43.41 -1.64
CA SER A 227 1.36 -44.08 -0.61
C SER A 227 0.60 -44.72 0.57
N GLU A 228 -0.64 -45.17 0.37
CA GLU A 228 -1.41 -45.94 1.37
C GLU A 228 -1.45 -47.44 1.03
N PRO A 229 -0.37 -48.21 1.31
CA PRO A 229 -0.31 -49.63 0.93
C PRO A 229 -1.38 -50.46 1.64
N THR A 230 -1.80 -50.06 2.85
CA THR A 230 -2.87 -50.75 3.59
C THR A 230 -4.25 -50.58 2.95
N CYS A 231 -4.45 -49.52 2.16
CA CYS A 231 -5.69 -49.26 1.43
C CYS A 231 -5.61 -49.66 -0.05
N ALA A 232 -4.49 -50.25 -0.48
CA ALA A 232 -4.28 -50.68 -1.86
C ALA A 232 -4.89 -52.08 -2.06
N THR A 233 -6.19 -52.11 -2.36
CA THR A 233 -6.88 -53.29 -2.88
C THR A 233 -6.37 -53.63 -4.29
N HIS A 234 -6.45 -54.89 -4.70
CA HIS A 234 -6.07 -55.30 -6.04
C HIS A 234 -6.94 -56.46 -6.51
N PHE A 235 -7.01 -56.64 -7.83
CA PHE A 235 -7.70 -57.78 -8.43
C PHE A 235 -6.70 -58.89 -8.76
N ASP A 236 -7.02 -60.12 -8.35
CA ASP A 236 -6.20 -61.29 -8.62
C ASP A 236 -7.03 -62.47 -9.15
N ASN A 237 -6.36 -63.39 -9.85
CA ASN A 237 -6.94 -64.59 -10.43
C ASN A 237 -8.06 -64.29 -11.43
N PHE A 238 -7.77 -63.45 -12.44
CA PHE A 238 -8.69 -63.14 -13.53
C PHE A 238 -9.18 -64.42 -14.22
N LYS A 239 -10.49 -64.65 -14.18
CA LYS A 239 -11.17 -65.76 -14.85
C LYS A 239 -11.91 -65.22 -16.06
N ASP A 240 -11.68 -65.87 -17.19
CA ASP A 240 -12.49 -65.70 -18.38
C ASP A 240 -13.74 -66.58 -18.23
N LYS A 241 -14.86 -65.98 -17.84
CA LYS A 241 -16.12 -66.70 -17.77
C LYS A 241 -16.84 -66.55 -19.10
N GLU A 242 -16.64 -67.57 -19.91
CA GLU A 242 -17.38 -67.88 -21.13
C GLU A 242 -17.21 -66.87 -22.29
N LYS A 243 -16.46 -67.28 -23.31
CA LYS A 243 -16.64 -66.82 -24.70
C LYS A 243 -18.06 -67.17 -25.15
N TYR A 244 -19.04 -66.34 -24.87
CA TYR A 244 -20.38 -66.56 -25.39
C TYR A 244 -20.42 -66.20 -26.89
N VAL A 245 -20.82 -67.22 -27.67
CA VAL A 245 -21.11 -67.28 -29.10
C VAL A 245 -19.88 -67.44 -30.01
N PRO A 246 -19.62 -68.65 -30.56
CA PRO A 246 -18.76 -68.82 -31.72
C PRO A 246 -19.32 -67.99 -32.88
N CYS A 247 -18.46 -67.21 -33.56
CA CYS A 247 -18.80 -66.50 -34.79
C CYS A 247 -19.30 -67.39 -35.96
N GLU A 248 -19.46 -68.69 -35.75
CA GLU A 248 -19.88 -69.67 -36.76
C GLU A 248 -21.38 -69.99 -36.77
N PHE A 249 -22.19 -69.57 -35.77
CA PHE A 249 -23.58 -70.02 -35.65
C PHE A 249 -24.67 -68.94 -35.75
N LEU A 250 -24.35 -67.77 -36.31
CA LEU A 250 -25.34 -66.74 -36.59
C LEU A 250 -25.52 -66.55 -38.08
N LEU A 251 -26.73 -66.89 -38.52
CA LEU A 251 -27.34 -66.57 -39.80
C LEU A 251 -27.00 -65.14 -40.28
N PRO A 252 -27.06 -64.86 -41.60
CA PRO A 252 -26.82 -63.53 -42.14
C PRO A 252 -27.92 -62.57 -41.67
N SER A 253 -27.73 -61.97 -40.50
CA SER A 253 -28.55 -60.85 -40.01
C SER A 253 -27.70 -59.58 -40.07
N PRO A 254 -28.18 -58.50 -40.71
CA PRO A 254 -27.38 -57.31 -41.04
C PRO A 254 -27.26 -56.30 -39.89
N LEU A 255 -27.28 -56.75 -38.64
CA LEU A 255 -27.35 -55.87 -37.47
C LEU A 255 -26.26 -56.25 -36.47
N ASN A 256 -25.08 -55.62 -36.61
CA ASN A 256 -24.03 -55.40 -35.60
C ASN A 256 -24.19 -56.17 -34.27
N MET A 257 -23.89 -57.48 -34.25
CA MET A 257 -23.73 -58.20 -32.98
C MET A 257 -22.29 -58.03 -32.52
N ARG A 258 -22.08 -57.18 -31.51
CA ARG A 258 -20.78 -57.04 -30.83
C ARG A 258 -20.60 -58.25 -29.91
N THR A 259 -19.52 -59.00 -30.10
CA THR A 259 -19.08 -60.03 -29.16
C THR A 259 -18.46 -59.37 -27.94
N VAL A 260 -19.00 -59.68 -26.76
CA VAL A 260 -18.53 -59.16 -25.47
C VAL A 260 -17.94 -60.32 -24.69
N GLN A 261 -16.66 -60.21 -24.32
CA GLN A 261 -15.97 -61.14 -23.43
C GLN A 261 -16.12 -60.67 -21.99
N ARG A 262 -16.60 -61.54 -21.11
CA ARG A 262 -16.79 -61.24 -19.69
C ARG A 262 -15.63 -61.80 -18.85
N ILE A 263 -14.95 -60.91 -18.16
CA ILE A 263 -13.83 -61.24 -17.27
C ILE A 263 -14.26 -60.90 -15.85
N GLU A 264 -13.92 -61.78 -14.93
CA GLU A 264 -14.18 -61.58 -13.52
C GLU A 264 -12.91 -61.79 -12.69
N SER A 265 -12.77 -61.08 -11.60
CA SER A 265 -11.60 -61.17 -10.72
C SER A 265 -11.98 -60.86 -9.28
N HIS A 266 -11.37 -61.57 -8.33
CA HIS A 266 -11.65 -61.38 -6.91
C HIS A 266 -10.89 -60.16 -6.38
N LEU A 267 -11.54 -59.34 -5.55
CA LEU A 267 -10.95 -58.19 -4.90
C LEU A 267 -10.22 -58.61 -3.63
N GLU A 268 -8.91 -58.42 -3.63
CA GLU A 268 -8.02 -58.75 -2.52
C GLU A 268 -7.65 -57.52 -1.67
N ASN A 269 -7.16 -57.79 -0.46
CA ASN A 269 -6.70 -56.80 0.52
C ASN A 269 -7.79 -55.80 0.99
N LEU A 270 -9.06 -56.20 0.95
CA LEU A 270 -10.17 -55.43 1.50
C LEU A 270 -10.14 -55.48 3.04
N GLN A 271 -10.10 -54.33 3.71
CA GLN A 271 -10.04 -54.30 5.18
C GLN A 271 -11.43 -54.51 5.81
N PRO A 272 -11.49 -55.10 7.02
CA PRO A 272 -12.75 -55.29 7.73
C PRO A 272 -13.47 -53.96 8.01
N GLY A 273 -14.69 -53.82 7.50
CA GLY A 273 -15.55 -52.65 7.72
C GLY A 273 -15.36 -51.51 6.71
N ASP A 274 -14.47 -51.67 5.73
CA ASP A 274 -14.40 -50.78 4.56
C ASP A 274 -15.68 -50.89 3.72
N ASP A 275 -15.99 -49.82 3.00
CA ASP A 275 -17.05 -49.85 2.00
C ASP A 275 -16.56 -50.57 0.76
N TRP A 276 -16.85 -51.87 0.68
CA TRP A 276 -16.44 -52.71 -0.45
C TRP A 276 -16.86 -52.16 -1.80
N ARG A 277 -17.96 -51.40 -1.89
CA ARG A 277 -18.45 -50.85 -3.14
C ARG A 277 -17.52 -49.75 -3.64
N ASN A 278 -17.10 -48.86 -2.76
CA ASN A 278 -16.13 -47.79 -3.10
C ASN A 278 -14.75 -48.38 -3.36
N MET A 279 -14.32 -49.38 -2.58
CA MET A 279 -13.04 -50.04 -2.80
C MET A 279 -13.03 -50.71 -4.18
N CYS A 280 -14.04 -51.54 -4.49
CA CYS A 280 -14.12 -52.24 -5.77
C CYS A 280 -14.20 -51.27 -6.97
N SER A 281 -15.04 -50.23 -6.89
CA SER A 281 -15.27 -49.30 -8.00
C SER A 281 -14.10 -48.34 -8.29
N THR A 282 -13.11 -48.27 -7.40
CA THR A 282 -11.93 -47.41 -7.54
C THR A 282 -10.62 -48.20 -7.65
N THR A 283 -10.69 -49.52 -7.56
CA THR A 283 -9.51 -50.38 -7.69
C THR A 283 -9.17 -50.54 -9.17
N PRO A 284 -7.95 -50.18 -9.60
CA PRO A 284 -7.53 -50.41 -10.97
C PRO A 284 -7.25 -51.89 -11.21
N ALA A 285 -7.38 -52.31 -12.46
CA ALA A 285 -7.00 -53.63 -12.93
C ALA A 285 -6.03 -53.54 -14.10
N HIS A 286 -5.10 -54.50 -14.14
CA HIS A 286 -4.12 -54.64 -15.21
C HIS A 286 -4.12 -56.09 -15.67
N PHE A 287 -4.62 -56.35 -16.87
CA PHE A 287 -4.59 -57.68 -17.48
C PHE A 287 -4.58 -57.56 -19.00
N TRP A 288 -4.00 -58.55 -19.68
CA TRP A 288 -3.80 -58.58 -21.14
C TRP A 288 -3.10 -57.34 -21.73
N GLY A 289 -2.24 -56.69 -20.94
CA GLY A 289 -1.55 -55.47 -21.35
C GLY A 289 -2.46 -54.22 -21.41
N LEU A 290 -3.70 -54.33 -20.95
CA LEU A 290 -4.65 -53.22 -20.83
C LEU A 290 -4.70 -52.74 -19.37
N HIS A 291 -4.96 -51.45 -19.20
CA HIS A 291 -5.22 -50.82 -17.92
C HIS A 291 -6.68 -50.40 -17.85
N PHE A 292 -7.32 -50.71 -16.74
CA PHE A 292 -8.67 -50.28 -16.41
C PHE A 292 -8.62 -49.51 -15.09
N ASP A 293 -9.19 -48.32 -15.06
CA ASP A 293 -9.30 -47.51 -13.84
C ASP A 293 -10.22 -48.16 -12.80
N SER A 294 -11.18 -48.97 -13.25
CA SER A 294 -12.15 -49.67 -12.42
C SER A 294 -12.83 -50.83 -13.17
N PRO A 295 -13.49 -51.76 -12.46
CA PRO A 295 -14.42 -52.71 -13.07
C PRO A 295 -15.69 -52.03 -13.58
N GLY A 296 -16.29 -52.62 -14.62
CA GLY A 296 -17.59 -52.18 -15.13
C GLY A 296 -18.72 -52.45 -14.13
N VAL A 297 -18.65 -53.57 -13.42
CA VAL A 297 -19.60 -53.96 -12.36
C VAL A 297 -18.87 -54.57 -11.18
N CYS A 298 -19.34 -54.26 -9.97
CA CYS A 298 -18.89 -54.86 -8.72
C CYS A 298 -20.01 -55.71 -8.11
N GLU A 299 -19.73 -56.97 -7.81
CA GLU A 299 -20.70 -57.90 -7.20
C GLU A 299 -20.17 -58.48 -5.88
N ASP A 300 -21.05 -58.56 -4.88
CA ASP A 300 -20.80 -59.26 -3.62
C ASP A 300 -21.40 -60.66 -3.70
N TRP A 301 -20.55 -61.68 -3.71
CA TRP A 301 -20.96 -63.09 -3.75
C TRP A 301 -21.04 -63.72 -2.36
N GLY A 302 -21.15 -62.89 -1.32
CA GLY A 302 -21.28 -63.29 0.07
C GLY A 302 -20.02 -64.00 0.57
N LYS A 303 -20.11 -65.31 0.79
CA LYS A 303 -18.98 -66.11 1.32
C LYS A 303 -17.78 -66.19 0.38
N TYR A 304 -17.95 -65.82 -0.89
CA TYR A 304 -16.90 -65.83 -1.90
C TYR A 304 -16.26 -64.44 -2.12
N GLY A 305 -16.62 -63.45 -1.29
CA GLY A 305 -16.04 -62.12 -1.34
C GLY A 305 -16.59 -61.25 -2.46
N ILE A 306 -15.82 -60.23 -2.80
CA ILE A 306 -16.21 -59.15 -3.71
C ILE A 306 -15.50 -59.36 -5.04
N TRP A 307 -16.23 -59.22 -6.15
CA TRP A 307 -15.73 -59.49 -7.49
C TRP A 307 -15.91 -58.27 -8.39
N GLY A 308 -14.87 -57.95 -9.15
CA GLY A 308 -14.93 -57.00 -10.27
C GLY A 308 -15.23 -57.74 -11.56
N ILE A 309 -16.05 -57.14 -12.41
CA ILE A 309 -16.45 -57.69 -13.71
C ILE A 309 -16.17 -56.65 -14.81
N TRP A 310 -15.54 -57.11 -15.89
CA TRP A 310 -15.26 -56.33 -17.09
C TRP A 310 -15.94 -56.99 -18.29
N GLU A 311 -16.56 -56.17 -19.12
CA GLU A 311 -17.14 -56.54 -20.40
C GLU A 311 -16.30 -55.87 -21.49
N ILE A 312 -15.54 -56.66 -22.23
CA ILE A 312 -14.60 -56.18 -23.24
C ILE A 312 -15.11 -56.58 -24.62
N GLU A 313 -15.13 -55.64 -25.56
CA GLU A 313 -15.46 -55.95 -26.95
C GLU A 313 -14.33 -56.78 -27.57
N ASP A 314 -14.64 -58.01 -27.97
CA ASP A 314 -13.72 -58.87 -28.69
C ASP A 314 -13.80 -58.51 -30.18
N SER A 315 -12.76 -57.86 -30.71
CA SER A 315 -12.67 -57.49 -32.13
C SER A 315 -12.11 -58.61 -33.01
N GLN A 316 -11.85 -59.80 -32.45
CA GLN A 316 -11.42 -60.98 -33.22
C GLN A 316 -12.60 -61.83 -33.72
N CYS A 317 -13.79 -61.25 -33.62
CA CYS A 317 -15.02 -61.60 -34.31
C CYS A 317 -15.40 -60.39 -35.19
#